data_AF-A0A6L7VRL1-F1
#
_entry.id   AF-A0A6L7VRL1-F1
#
_cell.length_a   1.000
_cell.length_b   1.000
_cell.length_c   1.000
_cell.angle_alpha   90.00
_cell.angle_beta   90.00
_cell.angle_gamma   90.00
#
_symmetry.space_group_name_H-M   'P 1'
#
loop_
_entity.id
_entity.type
_entity.pdbx_description
1 polymer ?
#
loop_
_entity_poly.entity_id
_entity_poly.type
_entity_poly.pdbx_seq_one_letter_code
_entity_poly.pdbx_strand_id
1 'polypeptide(L)'
;MRNRLSQEEEAESSEDRRSSSSNIFKILFENRTVALFGEIDAVSAQNTAEDLLALAYENEEPITLFLGSPGGHVESGDTVFDVIQFIKPKVRIIGTGWVGSIATHIYLAAEREDRLCLPNTRFLIHQPSAGFGGDAVDIEIHAREIVKTRERINHIIADRTGQPLERVAKDTDRDYWMSAEESLEYGLVGQIINSIDDIANGK
;
A
#
# COMPACT_ATOMS: atom_id res chain seq x y z
N MET A 1 18.03 -16.59 -40.90
CA MET A 1 17.88 -17.77 -40.01
C MET A 1 18.25 -17.50 -38.55
N ARG A 2 19.28 -16.70 -38.20
CA ARG A 2 19.62 -16.38 -36.80
C ARG A 2 18.57 -15.56 -36.01
N ASN A 3 17.66 -14.86 -36.70
CA ASN A 3 16.67 -13.98 -36.07
C ASN A 3 15.37 -14.68 -35.63
N ARG A 4 15.13 -15.92 -36.08
CA ARG A 4 13.88 -16.66 -35.79
C ARG A 4 14.04 -17.54 -34.55
N LEU A 5 15.20 -18.20 -34.41
CA LEU A 5 15.58 -18.97 -33.22
C LEU A 5 15.65 -18.09 -31.96
N SER A 6 16.19 -16.87 -32.06
CA SER A 6 16.23 -15.94 -30.91
C SER A 6 14.85 -15.41 -30.50
N GLN A 7 13.93 -15.26 -31.46
CA GLN A 7 12.54 -14.85 -31.20
C GLN A 7 11.71 -15.98 -30.60
N GLU A 8 11.98 -17.23 -31.00
CA GLU A 8 11.36 -18.42 -30.43
C GLU A 8 11.85 -18.67 -29.00
N GLU A 9 13.16 -18.53 -28.72
CA GLU A 9 13.72 -18.61 -27.34
C GLU A 9 13.22 -17.47 -26.43
N GLU A 10 13.10 -16.24 -26.95
CA GLU A 10 12.52 -15.12 -26.18
C GLU A 10 11.03 -15.34 -25.89
N ALA A 11 10.26 -15.84 -26.87
CA ALA A 11 8.85 -16.17 -26.70
C ALA A 11 8.65 -17.29 -25.67
N GLU A 12 9.42 -18.38 -25.77
CA GLU A 12 9.37 -19.52 -24.85
C GLU A 12 9.77 -19.09 -23.43
N SER A 13 10.82 -18.27 -23.27
CA SER A 13 11.19 -17.69 -21.97
C SER A 13 10.14 -16.73 -21.39
N SER A 14 9.35 -16.07 -22.24
CA SER A 14 8.28 -15.17 -21.81
C SER A 14 7.03 -15.94 -21.40
N GLU A 15 6.73 -17.05 -22.08
CA GLU A 15 5.65 -17.97 -21.73
C GLU A 15 5.95 -18.71 -20.43
N ASP A 16 7.18 -19.19 -20.24
CA ASP A 16 7.61 -19.82 -18.99
C ASP A 16 7.54 -18.85 -17.80
N ARG A 17 7.93 -17.59 -18.00
CA ARG A 17 7.78 -16.54 -16.98
C ARG A 17 6.31 -16.23 -16.66
N ARG A 18 5.43 -16.20 -17.66
CA ARG A 18 3.98 -16.02 -17.46
C ARG A 18 3.34 -17.23 -16.75
N SER A 19 3.75 -18.43 -17.14
CA SER A 19 3.30 -19.68 -16.52
C SER A 19 3.72 -19.74 -15.05
N SER A 20 5.00 -19.46 -14.76
CA SER A 20 5.54 -19.40 -13.41
C SER A 20 4.88 -18.31 -12.55
N SER A 21 4.71 -17.10 -13.09
CA SER A 21 4.00 -16.03 -12.37
C SER A 21 2.53 -16.37 -12.09
N SER A 22 1.84 -17.06 -13.00
CA SER A 22 0.47 -17.51 -12.72
C SER A 22 0.42 -18.58 -11.62
N ASN A 23 1.40 -19.48 -11.56
CA ASN A 23 1.50 -20.49 -10.50
C ASN A 23 1.83 -19.86 -9.14
N ILE A 24 2.77 -18.90 -9.10
CA ILE A 24 3.11 -18.15 -7.87
C ILE A 24 1.90 -17.37 -7.37
N PHE A 25 1.21 -16.64 -8.25
CA PHE A 25 -0.01 -15.90 -7.91
C PHE A 25 -1.06 -16.86 -7.32
N LYS A 26 -1.30 -17.99 -7.97
CA LYS A 26 -2.25 -18.99 -7.49
C LYS A 26 -1.89 -19.50 -6.08
N ILE A 27 -0.63 -19.83 -5.83
CA ILE A 27 -0.17 -20.28 -4.51
C ILE A 27 -0.42 -19.20 -3.46
N LEU A 28 -0.07 -17.94 -3.75
CA LEU A 28 -0.30 -16.83 -2.80
C LEU A 28 -1.80 -16.61 -2.56
N PHE A 29 -2.59 -16.58 -3.63
CA PHE A 29 -4.03 -16.34 -3.59
C PHE A 29 -4.78 -17.44 -2.82
N GLU A 30 -4.45 -18.72 -3.05
CA GLU A 30 -5.01 -19.86 -2.28
C GLU A 30 -4.63 -19.79 -0.79
N ASN A 31 -3.52 -19.13 -0.46
CA ASN A 31 -3.12 -18.83 0.93
C ASN A 31 -3.61 -17.46 1.41
N ARG A 32 -4.60 -16.86 0.72
CA ARG A 32 -5.21 -15.56 1.04
C ARG A 32 -4.19 -14.43 1.19
N THR A 33 -3.13 -14.48 0.38
CA THR A 33 -2.04 -13.53 0.38
C THR A 33 -2.08 -12.68 -0.89
N VAL A 34 -2.12 -11.36 -0.70
CA VAL A 34 -2.10 -10.36 -1.76
C VAL A 34 -0.77 -9.61 -1.70
N ALA A 35 -0.24 -9.21 -2.86
CA ALA A 35 1.04 -8.51 -2.96
C ALA A 35 0.86 -7.18 -3.70
N LEU A 36 1.25 -6.08 -3.04
CA LEU A 36 1.27 -4.75 -3.61
C LEU A 36 2.67 -4.15 -3.51
N PHE A 37 3.39 -4.19 -4.63
CA PHE A 37 4.78 -3.74 -4.73
C PHE A 37 4.96 -2.74 -5.87
N GLY A 38 5.88 -1.80 -5.67
CA GLY A 38 6.18 -0.77 -6.67
C GLY A 38 5.25 0.43 -6.59
N GLU A 39 5.22 1.24 -7.65
CA GLU A 39 4.41 2.45 -7.70
C GLU A 39 2.90 2.13 -7.65
N ILE A 40 2.16 2.96 -6.91
CA ILE A 40 0.70 2.86 -6.84
C ILE A 40 0.09 3.67 -7.98
N ASP A 41 -0.46 2.95 -8.96
CA ASP A 41 -1.14 3.48 -10.13
C ASP A 41 -2.54 2.85 -10.28
N ALA A 42 -3.25 3.20 -11.36
CA ALA A 42 -4.59 2.66 -11.60
C ALA A 42 -4.60 1.14 -11.78
N VAL A 43 -3.57 0.55 -12.39
CA VAL A 43 -3.51 -0.88 -12.69
C VAL A 43 -3.23 -1.69 -11.42
N SER A 44 -2.22 -1.29 -10.65
CA SER A 44 -1.87 -1.92 -9.37
C SER A 44 -2.99 -1.80 -8.34
N ALA A 45 -3.66 -0.64 -8.27
CA ALA A 45 -4.81 -0.44 -7.41
C ALA A 45 -6.01 -1.32 -7.83
N GLN A 46 -6.32 -1.38 -9.13
CA GLN A 46 -7.38 -2.24 -9.65
C GLN A 46 -7.12 -3.70 -9.31
N ASN A 47 -5.94 -4.23 -9.66
CA ASN A 47 -5.60 -5.63 -9.40
C ASN A 47 -5.69 -5.97 -7.91
N THR A 48 -5.15 -5.10 -7.04
CA THR A 48 -5.21 -5.30 -5.59
C THR A 48 -6.64 -5.29 -5.07
N ALA A 49 -7.48 -4.35 -5.53
CA ALA A 49 -8.87 -4.27 -5.15
C ALA A 49 -9.67 -5.51 -5.61
N GLU A 50 -9.44 -5.98 -6.83
CA GLU A 50 -10.06 -7.20 -7.36
C GLU A 50 -9.66 -8.44 -6.55
N ASP A 51 -8.37 -8.59 -6.21
CA ASP A 51 -7.89 -9.70 -5.39
C ASP A 51 -8.53 -9.69 -4.00
N LEU A 52 -8.57 -8.53 -3.34
CA LEU A 52 -9.19 -8.37 -2.03
C LEU A 52 -10.68 -8.71 -2.04
N LEU A 53 -11.42 -8.22 -3.05
CA LEU A 53 -12.84 -8.51 -3.22
C LEU A 53 -13.08 -10.01 -3.50
N ALA A 54 -12.26 -10.62 -4.36
CA ALA A 54 -12.37 -12.03 -4.67
C ALA A 54 -12.16 -12.91 -3.44
N LEU A 55 -11.12 -12.64 -2.63
CA LEU A 55 -10.88 -13.34 -1.37
C LEU A 55 -11.99 -13.12 -0.33
N ALA A 56 -12.58 -11.91 -0.30
CA ALA A 56 -13.69 -11.57 0.58
C ALA A 56 -15.00 -12.27 0.20
N TYR A 57 -15.23 -12.56 -1.09
CA TYR A 57 -16.38 -13.33 -1.54
C TYR A 57 -16.24 -14.83 -1.29
N GLU A 58 -15.01 -15.33 -1.18
CA GLU A 58 -14.76 -16.74 -0.91
C GLU A 58 -15.14 -17.14 0.51
N ASN A 59 -14.68 -16.39 1.52
CA ASN A 59 -15.01 -16.58 2.93
C ASN A 59 -14.50 -15.39 3.78
N GLU A 60 -14.85 -15.40 5.08
CA GLU A 60 -14.53 -14.33 6.05
C GLU A 60 -13.17 -14.50 6.75
N GLU A 61 -12.33 -15.46 6.36
CA GLU A 61 -11.01 -15.68 6.98
C GLU A 61 -10.04 -14.52 6.69
N PRO A 62 -9.09 -14.21 7.59
CA PRO A 62 -8.17 -13.08 7.40
C PRO A 62 -7.38 -13.13 6.09
N ILE A 63 -7.13 -11.95 5.52
CA ILE A 63 -6.30 -11.74 4.32
C ILE A 63 -4.95 -11.15 4.76
N THR A 64 -3.86 -11.55 4.14
CA THR A 64 -2.53 -10.96 4.37
C THR A 64 -2.11 -10.16 3.15
N LEU A 65 -1.89 -8.86 3.31
CA LEU A 65 -1.38 -7.97 2.27
C LEU A 65 0.09 -7.63 2.52
N PHE A 66 0.99 -8.02 1.63
CA PHE A 66 2.36 -7.52 1.62
C PHE A 66 2.43 -6.20 0.86
N LEU A 67 2.93 -5.16 1.52
CA LEU A 67 3.02 -3.81 0.97
C LEU A 67 4.46 -3.30 0.99
N GLY A 68 4.99 -2.96 -0.18
CA GLY A 68 6.30 -2.33 -0.33
C GLY A 68 6.31 -1.36 -1.51
N SER A 69 6.13 -0.07 -1.23
CA SER A 69 5.85 0.93 -2.26
C SER A 69 6.36 2.34 -1.90
N PRO A 70 6.90 3.11 -2.88
CA PRO A 70 7.13 4.55 -2.74
C PRO A 70 5.86 5.38 -2.53
N GLY A 71 4.70 4.82 -2.83
CA GLY A 71 3.47 5.55 -3.09
C GLY A 71 3.20 5.74 -4.59
N GLY A 72 2.46 6.78 -4.94
CA GLY A 72 1.96 7.02 -6.30
C GLY A 72 0.70 7.90 -6.28
N HIS A 73 -0.27 7.56 -7.12
CA HIS A 73 -1.50 8.34 -7.30
C HIS A 73 -2.43 8.26 -6.08
N VAL A 74 -2.94 9.41 -5.63
CA VAL A 74 -3.73 9.51 -4.38
C VAL A 74 -5.01 8.70 -4.48
N GLU A 75 -5.79 8.89 -5.53
CA GLU A 75 -7.08 8.23 -5.71
C GLU A 75 -6.93 6.71 -5.95
N SER A 76 -5.79 6.29 -6.50
CA SER A 76 -5.46 4.87 -6.65
C SER A 76 -5.22 4.23 -5.29
N GLY A 77 -4.52 4.93 -4.39
CA GLY A 77 -4.37 4.47 -3.02
C GLY A 77 -5.64 4.56 -2.19
N ASP A 78 -6.46 5.60 -2.38
CA ASP A 78 -7.79 5.70 -1.76
C ASP A 78 -8.68 4.52 -2.15
N THR A 79 -8.61 4.05 -3.41
CA THR A 79 -9.35 2.86 -3.87
C THR A 79 -8.98 1.63 -3.04
N VAL A 80 -7.69 1.37 -2.82
CA VAL A 80 -7.24 0.21 -2.04
C VAL A 80 -7.58 0.39 -0.56
N PHE A 81 -7.39 1.60 -0.01
CA PHE A 81 -7.76 1.93 1.37
C PHE A 81 -9.24 1.65 1.66
N ASP A 82 -10.12 2.16 0.79
CA ASP A 82 -11.57 2.02 0.96
C ASP A 82 -12.01 0.56 0.83
N VAL A 83 -11.43 -0.21 -0.10
CA VAL A 83 -11.75 -1.64 -0.24
C VAL A 83 -11.35 -2.42 1.01
N ILE A 84 -10.17 -2.15 1.58
CA ILE A 84 -9.73 -2.78 2.84
C ILE A 84 -10.71 -2.47 3.98
N GLN A 85 -11.19 -1.23 4.06
CA GLN A 85 -12.17 -0.79 5.07
C GLN A 85 -13.58 -1.35 4.83
N PHE A 86 -13.93 -1.62 3.57
CA PHE A 86 -15.27 -2.03 3.15
C PHE A 86 -15.52 -3.53 3.30
N ILE A 87 -14.51 -4.37 3.03
CA ILE A 87 -14.67 -5.81 3.09
C ILE A 87 -14.78 -6.33 4.53
N LYS A 88 -15.48 -7.44 4.72
CA LYS A 88 -15.65 -8.05 6.05
C LYS A 88 -14.40 -8.72 6.63
N PRO A 89 -13.61 -9.49 5.85
CA PRO A 89 -12.44 -10.15 6.41
C PRO A 89 -11.44 -9.11 6.91
N LYS A 90 -10.80 -9.41 8.05
CA LYS A 90 -9.68 -8.60 8.51
C LYS A 90 -8.53 -8.66 7.51
N VAL A 91 -7.89 -7.52 7.27
CA VAL A 91 -6.68 -7.44 6.44
C VAL A 91 -5.48 -7.14 7.33
N ARG A 92 -4.56 -8.10 7.42
CA ARG A 92 -3.24 -7.90 8.03
C ARG A 92 -2.30 -7.34 6.99
N ILE A 93 -1.75 -6.16 7.23
CA ILE A 93 -0.84 -5.52 6.29
C ILE A 93 0.59 -5.66 6.81
N ILE A 94 1.47 -6.27 6.01
CA ILE A 94 2.88 -6.45 6.31
C ILE A 94 3.69 -5.48 5.45
N GLY A 95 4.19 -4.42 6.08
CA GLY A 95 5.14 -3.49 5.48
C GLY A 95 6.50 -4.14 5.29
N THR A 96 7.10 -3.97 4.11
CA THR A 96 8.45 -4.46 3.82
C THR A 96 9.20 -3.51 2.87
N GLY A 97 10.52 -3.43 3.05
CA GLY A 97 11.39 -2.51 2.30
C GLY A 97 11.09 -1.06 2.67
N TRP A 98 10.10 -0.46 2.00
CA TRP A 98 9.58 0.85 2.38
C TRP A 98 8.08 0.98 2.10
N VAL A 99 7.43 1.81 2.89
CA VAL A 99 6.03 2.16 2.77
C VAL A 99 5.96 3.68 2.86
N GLY A 100 5.84 4.36 1.72
CA GLY A 100 5.91 5.80 1.64
C GLY A 100 4.68 6.46 1.02
N SER A 101 4.40 7.70 1.42
CA SER A 101 3.37 8.53 0.80
C SER A 101 1.99 7.84 0.85
N ILE A 102 1.29 7.70 -0.29
CA ILE A 102 -0.01 7.03 -0.35
C ILE A 102 0.05 5.55 0.05
N ALA A 103 1.22 4.89 -0.02
CA ALA A 103 1.34 3.54 0.53
C ALA A 103 1.19 3.53 2.05
N THR A 104 1.68 4.56 2.76
CA THR A 104 1.44 4.72 4.20
C THR A 104 -0.04 4.95 4.49
N HIS A 105 -0.74 5.64 3.58
CA HIS A 105 -2.19 5.78 3.68
C HIS A 105 -2.89 4.41 3.60
N ILE A 106 -2.61 3.60 2.58
CA ILE A 106 -3.13 2.22 2.44
C ILE A 106 -2.80 1.38 3.68
N TYR A 107 -1.57 1.47 4.20
CA TYR A 107 -1.14 0.75 5.38
C TYR A 107 -1.98 1.07 6.62
N LEU A 108 -2.44 2.32 6.75
CA LEU A 108 -3.31 2.78 7.82
C LEU A 108 -4.78 2.34 7.67
N ALA A 109 -5.13 1.67 6.57
CA ALA A 109 -6.44 1.04 6.41
C ALA A 109 -6.63 -0.18 7.31
N ALA A 110 -5.56 -0.76 7.87
CA ALA A 110 -5.69 -1.80 8.88
C ALA A 110 -5.74 -1.21 10.30
N GLU A 111 -6.45 -1.91 11.20
CA GLU A 111 -6.39 -1.62 12.63
C GLU A 111 -4.97 -1.83 13.16
N ARG A 112 -4.60 -1.14 14.25
CA ARG A 112 -3.21 -1.05 14.69
C ARG A 112 -2.59 -2.41 14.94
N GLU A 113 -3.31 -3.33 15.55
CA GLU A 113 -2.88 -4.71 15.80
C GLU A 113 -2.60 -5.53 14.53
N ASP A 114 -3.26 -5.17 13.41
CA ASP A 114 -3.14 -5.84 12.12
C ASP A 114 -2.09 -5.17 11.20
N ARG A 115 -1.41 -4.12 11.70
CA ARG A 115 -0.32 -3.41 11.02
C ARG A 115 1.04 -3.97 11.47
N LEU A 116 1.61 -4.86 10.67
CA LEU A 116 2.89 -5.51 10.92
C LEU A 116 3.97 -4.94 9.99
N CYS A 117 5.24 -5.00 10.37
CA CYS A 117 6.34 -4.72 9.43
C CYS A 117 7.57 -5.59 9.69
N LEU A 118 8.40 -5.74 8.65
CA LEU A 118 9.72 -6.38 8.77
C LEU A 118 10.76 -5.40 9.36
N PRO A 119 11.86 -5.88 9.95
CA PRO A 119 12.77 -5.04 10.73
C PRO A 119 13.47 -3.93 9.93
N ASN A 120 13.73 -4.16 8.64
CA ASN A 120 14.39 -3.18 7.77
C ASN A 120 13.42 -2.23 7.07
N THR A 121 12.13 -2.27 7.41
CA THR A 121 11.11 -1.43 6.76
C THR A 121 11.30 0.02 7.15
N ARG A 122 11.25 0.92 6.16
CA ARG A 122 11.22 2.37 6.38
C ARG A 122 9.86 2.94 6.01
N PHE A 123 9.35 3.84 6.83
CA PHE A 123 8.12 4.56 6.54
C PHE A 123 8.41 6.00 6.14
N LEU A 124 7.56 6.54 5.28
CA LEU A 124 7.59 7.94 4.87
C LEU A 124 6.18 8.51 4.88
N ILE A 125 5.99 9.63 5.57
CA ILE A 125 4.80 10.48 5.45
C ILE A 125 5.21 11.85 4.93
N HIS A 126 4.37 12.43 4.08
CA HIS A 126 4.52 13.78 3.57
C HIS A 126 3.18 14.28 3.01
N GLN A 127 3.10 15.56 2.70
CA GLN A 127 1.94 16.15 2.05
C GLN A 127 1.81 15.66 0.60
N PRO A 128 0.57 15.54 0.08
CA PRO A 128 0.38 15.22 -1.33
C PRO A 128 1.03 16.30 -2.21
N SER A 129 1.55 15.86 -3.35
CA SER A 129 2.13 16.74 -4.37
C SER A 129 1.27 16.69 -5.62
N ALA A 130 1.10 17.83 -6.29
CA ALA A 130 0.47 17.88 -7.61
C ALA A 130 1.12 18.96 -8.48
N GLY A 131 1.01 18.77 -9.79
CA GLY A 131 1.32 19.78 -10.80
C GLY A 131 0.07 20.03 -11.63
N PHE A 132 -0.44 21.24 -11.61
CA PHE A 132 -1.62 21.65 -12.39
C PHE A 132 -1.33 22.97 -13.13
N GLY A 133 -1.95 23.13 -14.28
CA GLY A 133 -1.87 24.32 -15.12
C GLY A 133 -3.19 24.53 -15.87
N GLY A 134 -3.46 25.76 -16.27
CA GLY A 134 -4.75 26.15 -16.86
C GLY A 134 -5.01 27.63 -16.61
N ASP A 135 -6.26 28.05 -16.81
CA ASP A 135 -6.66 29.41 -16.49
C ASP A 135 -6.68 29.62 -14.96
N ALA A 136 -6.71 30.88 -14.53
CA ALA A 136 -6.64 31.25 -13.11
C ALA A 136 -7.70 30.52 -12.25
N VAL A 137 -8.89 30.29 -12.81
CA VAL A 137 -9.99 29.58 -12.15
C VAL A 137 -9.66 28.10 -11.94
N ASP A 138 -9.08 27.43 -12.95
CA ASP A 138 -8.72 26.02 -12.84
C ASP A 138 -7.60 25.82 -11.82
N ILE A 139 -6.59 26.69 -11.83
CA ILE A 139 -5.51 26.69 -10.83
C ILE A 139 -6.07 26.85 -9.42
N GLU A 140 -7.02 27.78 -9.22
CA GLU A 140 -7.66 28.00 -7.93
C GLU A 140 -8.46 26.77 -7.46
N ILE A 141 -9.21 26.12 -8.36
CA ILE A 141 -9.96 24.90 -8.04
C ILE A 141 -9.01 23.79 -7.60
N HIS A 142 -7.97 23.51 -8.40
CA HIS A 142 -7.01 22.45 -8.07
C HIS A 142 -6.23 22.74 -6.79
N ALA A 143 -5.86 24.00 -6.53
CA ALA A 143 -5.20 24.40 -5.29
C ALA A 143 -6.09 24.16 -4.06
N ARG A 144 -7.41 24.37 -4.16
CA ARG A 144 -8.34 24.07 -3.06
C ARG A 144 -8.48 22.57 -2.84
N GLU A 145 -8.55 21.77 -3.90
CA GLU A 145 -8.70 20.32 -3.77
C GLU A 145 -7.45 19.66 -3.16
N ILE A 146 -6.23 20.07 -3.56
CA ILE A 146 -5.01 19.52 -2.93
C ILE A 146 -4.91 19.86 -1.43
N VAL A 147 -5.40 21.04 -1.02
CA VAL A 147 -5.46 21.41 0.40
C VAL A 147 -6.43 20.50 1.16
N LYS A 148 -7.63 20.24 0.61
CA LYS A 148 -8.59 19.29 1.20
C LYS A 148 -8.03 17.88 1.30
N THR A 149 -7.37 17.40 0.25
CA THR A 149 -6.72 16.09 0.24
C THR A 149 -5.66 15.99 1.33
N ARG A 150 -4.81 17.01 1.46
CA ARG A 150 -3.80 17.08 2.54
C ARG A 150 -4.45 17.03 3.93
N GLU A 151 -5.51 17.81 4.15
CA GLU A 151 -6.22 17.84 5.42
C GLU A 151 -6.85 16.47 5.75
N ARG A 152 -7.54 15.85 4.78
CA ARG A 152 -8.12 14.50 4.92
C ARG A 152 -7.06 13.46 5.30
N ILE A 153 -5.94 13.43 4.57
CA ILE A 153 -4.85 12.47 4.82
C ILE A 153 -4.25 12.71 6.22
N ASN A 154 -4.01 13.96 6.62
CA ASN A 154 -3.50 14.27 7.95
C ASN A 154 -4.46 13.85 9.07
N HIS A 155 -5.76 14.04 8.89
CA HIS A 155 -6.78 13.54 9.82
C HIS A 155 -6.73 12.02 9.96
N ILE A 156 -6.66 11.30 8.84
CA ILE A 156 -6.57 9.83 8.86
C ILE A 156 -5.29 9.36 9.56
N ILE A 157 -4.14 10.00 9.29
CA ILE A 157 -2.90 9.67 10.01
C ILE A 157 -3.05 9.94 11.50
N ALA A 158 -3.59 11.10 11.91
CA ALA A 158 -3.80 11.45 13.32
C ALA A 158 -4.70 10.42 14.02
N ASP A 159 -5.86 10.11 13.43
CA ASP A 159 -6.83 9.17 13.97
C ASP A 159 -6.26 7.76 14.08
N ARG A 160 -5.54 7.29 13.05
CA ARG A 160 -5.02 5.91 13.01
C ARG A 160 -3.75 5.70 13.81
N THR A 161 -3.00 6.76 14.13
CA THR A 161 -1.76 6.68 14.93
C THR A 161 -1.95 7.11 16.38
N GLY A 162 -2.99 7.90 16.67
CA GLY A 162 -3.21 8.54 17.97
C GLY A 162 -2.34 9.79 18.18
N GLN A 163 -1.62 10.26 17.15
CA GLN A 163 -0.86 11.51 17.24
C GLN A 163 -1.79 12.73 17.14
N PRO A 164 -1.49 13.84 17.84
CA PRO A 164 -2.21 15.08 17.64
C PRO A 164 -2.13 15.56 16.18
N LEU A 165 -3.24 16.08 15.65
CA LEU A 165 -3.32 16.55 14.27
C LEU A 165 -2.26 17.62 13.97
N GLU A 166 -1.96 18.51 14.92
CA GLU A 166 -0.95 19.55 14.77
C GLU A 166 0.45 18.98 14.60
N ARG A 167 0.74 17.86 15.29
CA ARG A 167 2.01 17.14 15.12
C ARG A 167 2.07 16.50 13.73
N VAL A 168 1.02 15.79 13.34
CA VAL A 168 0.94 15.17 12.01
C VAL A 168 1.12 16.21 10.91
N ALA A 169 0.43 17.35 11.00
CA ALA A 169 0.53 18.41 10.00
C ALA A 169 1.94 19.00 9.88
N LYS A 170 2.69 19.06 10.98
CA LYS A 170 4.10 19.47 10.98
C LYS A 170 4.99 18.38 10.37
N ASP A 171 4.78 17.14 10.78
CA ASP A 171 5.60 16.01 10.35
C ASP A 171 5.34 15.67 8.87
N THR A 172 4.15 15.95 8.32
CA THR A 172 3.87 15.79 6.88
C THR A 172 4.23 17.00 6.01
N ASP A 173 4.65 18.15 6.57
CA ASP A 173 5.01 19.32 5.74
C ASP A 173 6.18 19.02 4.79
N ARG A 174 7.09 18.12 5.17
CA ARG A 174 8.18 17.62 4.32
C ARG A 174 8.26 16.11 4.43
N ASP A 175 9.20 15.52 3.71
CA ASP A 175 9.51 14.10 3.83
C ASP A 175 9.95 13.78 5.27
N TYR A 176 9.11 13.06 5.99
CA TYR A 176 9.39 12.57 7.34
C TYR A 176 9.55 11.06 7.33
N TRP A 177 10.82 10.66 7.42
CA TRP A 177 11.26 9.28 7.37
C TRP A 177 11.34 8.68 8.77
N MET A 178 10.95 7.41 8.88
CA MET A 178 11.02 6.64 10.12
C MET A 178 11.58 5.24 9.86
N SER A 179 12.38 4.72 10.78
CA SER A 179 12.70 3.28 10.89
C SER A 179 11.46 2.49 11.33
N ALA A 180 11.56 1.16 11.36
CA ALA A 180 10.50 0.31 11.90
C ALA A 180 10.19 0.64 13.37
N GLU A 181 11.23 0.86 14.19
CA GLU A 181 11.12 1.22 15.60
C GLU A 181 10.50 2.61 15.78
N GLU A 182 10.99 3.61 15.04
CA GLU A 182 10.43 4.97 15.08
C GLU A 182 8.95 4.97 14.65
N SER A 183 8.59 4.12 13.69
CA SER A 183 7.19 3.97 13.22
C SER A 183 6.29 3.28 14.24
N LEU A 184 6.83 2.34 15.01
CA LEU A 184 6.14 1.71 16.13
C LEU A 184 5.85 2.73 17.25
N GLU A 185 6.86 3.53 17.60
CA GLU A 185 6.73 4.63 18.58
C GLU A 185 5.77 5.72 18.10
N TYR A 186 5.79 6.05 16.82
CA TYR A 186 4.86 7.01 16.21
C TYR A 186 3.41 6.50 16.19
N GLY A 187 3.20 5.18 16.26
CA GLY A 187 1.89 4.55 16.19
C GLY A 187 1.42 4.16 14.79
N LEU A 188 2.29 4.30 13.78
CA LEU A 188 2.05 3.74 12.45
C LEU A 188 2.04 2.22 12.51
N VAL A 189 3.05 1.61 13.12
CA VAL A 189 3.21 0.15 13.20
C VAL A 189 2.60 -0.37 14.50
N GLY A 190 1.94 -1.53 14.43
CA GLY A 190 1.48 -2.28 15.59
C GLY A 190 2.55 -3.21 16.15
N GLN A 191 3.21 -3.98 15.28
CA GLN A 191 4.24 -4.92 15.67
C GLN A 191 5.32 -5.10 14.58
N ILE A 192 6.57 -5.21 15.02
CA ILE A 192 7.69 -5.62 14.16
C ILE A 192 7.84 -7.14 14.26
N ILE A 193 7.83 -7.84 13.13
CA ILE A 193 7.90 -9.30 13.05
C ILE A 193 9.18 -9.76 12.34
N ASN A 194 9.68 -10.95 12.67
CA ASN A 194 10.94 -11.48 12.13
C ASN A 194 10.76 -12.78 11.33
N SER A 195 9.62 -13.45 11.47
CA SER A 195 9.33 -14.72 10.84
C SER A 195 7.86 -14.83 10.43
N ILE A 196 7.56 -15.78 9.55
CA ILE A 196 6.18 -16.05 9.12
C ILE A 196 5.30 -16.55 10.28
N ASP A 197 5.91 -17.24 11.25
CA ASP A 197 5.22 -17.77 12.43
C ASP A 197 4.68 -16.64 13.33
N ASP A 198 5.28 -15.45 13.27
CA ASP A 198 4.84 -14.29 14.04
C ASP A 198 3.49 -13.74 13.56
N ILE A 199 3.10 -14.00 12.30
CA ILE A 199 1.83 -13.53 11.71
C ILE A 199 0.62 -14.22 12.36
N ALA A 200 0.77 -15.48 12.77
CA ALA A 200 -0.28 -16.26 13.42
C ALA A 200 -0.38 -16.01 14.93
N ASN A 201 0.68 -15.43 15.53
CA ASN A 201 0.81 -15.23 16.98
C ASN A 201 0.41 -13.82 17.44
N GLY A 202 -0.03 -12.94 16.53
CA GLY A 202 -0.66 -11.67 16.88
C GLY A 202 -1.92 -11.93 17.71
N LYS A 203 -1.81 -11.68 19.02
CA LYS A 203 -2.89 -11.86 20.00
C LYS A 203 -3.95 -10.77 19.88
#